data_AF-A0A932FWS1-F1
#
_entry.id   AF-A0A932FWS1-F1
#
_cell.length_a   1.000
_cell.length_b   1.000
_cell.length_c   1.000
_cell.angle_alpha   90.00
_cell.angle_beta   90.00
_cell.angle_gamma   90.00
#
_symmetry.space_group_name_H-M   'P 1'
#
loop_
_entity.id
_entity.type
_entity.pdbx_description
1 polymer ?
#
loop_
_entity_poly.entity_id
_entity_poly.type
_entity_poly.pdbx_seq_one_letter_code
_entity_poly.pdbx_strand_id
1 'polypeptide(L)'
;MGEPLHPYPTGLTREQLAWLTQYTHHAASLTASALLEAAQRHLHQASIAHQRNPLVNLRLATAICDTIHRVTSDWHALAPGARAWLAGAILYFAQSNDGEPDLTTPIGFEDDAEVLNACLRFAHLGA
;
A
#
# COMPACT_ATOMS: atom_id res chain seq x y z
N MET A 1 29.44 -14.00 6.40
CA MET A 1 28.94 -12.73 6.96
C MET A 1 27.49 -12.64 6.56
N GLY A 2 26.57 -13.01 7.46
CA GLY A 2 25.14 -12.85 7.21
C GLY A 2 24.80 -11.39 7.48
N GLU A 3 24.26 -10.70 6.49
CA GLU A 3 23.67 -9.37 6.71
C GLU A 3 22.64 -9.47 7.84
N PRO A 4 22.52 -8.45 8.71
CA PRO A 4 21.44 -8.42 9.66
C PRO A 4 20.13 -8.43 8.86
N LEU A 5 19.38 -9.52 8.97
CA LEU A 5 18.02 -9.63 8.44
C LEU A 5 17.18 -8.58 9.18
N HIS A 6 17.09 -7.38 8.62
CA HIS A 6 16.13 -6.39 9.09
C HIS A 6 14.75 -7.05 9.05
N PRO A 7 13.96 -6.96 10.14
CA PRO A 7 12.64 -7.58 10.16
C PRO A 7 11.78 -6.96 9.06
N TYR A 8 11.22 -7.80 8.19
CA TYR A 8 10.39 -7.41 7.05
C TYR A 8 8.99 -8.05 7.16
N PRO A 9 7.97 -7.50 6.49
CA PRO A 9 6.63 -8.08 6.47
C PRO A 9 6.63 -9.49 5.89
N THR A 10 6.01 -10.45 6.59
CA THR A 10 5.93 -11.85 6.17
C THR A 10 4.59 -12.17 5.49
N GLY A 11 4.56 -13.22 4.67
CA GLY A 11 3.36 -13.68 3.97
C GLY A 11 3.15 -13.02 2.60
N LEU A 12 4.18 -12.34 2.08
CA LEU A 12 4.20 -11.79 0.73
C LEU A 12 4.94 -12.73 -0.23
N THR A 13 4.57 -12.69 -1.51
CA THR A 13 5.36 -13.33 -2.55
C THR A 13 6.71 -12.64 -2.70
N ARG A 14 7.65 -13.32 -3.36
CA ARG A 14 8.99 -12.73 -3.62
C ARG A 14 8.91 -11.46 -4.46
N GLU A 15 7.96 -11.40 -5.38
CA GLU A 15 7.73 -10.26 -6.26
C GLU A 15 7.12 -9.08 -5.50
N GLN A 16 6.04 -9.31 -4.75
CA GLN A 16 5.44 -8.31 -3.87
C GLN A 16 6.46 -7.72 -2.90
N LEU A 17 7.30 -8.56 -2.27
CA LEU A 17 8.34 -8.09 -1.36
C LEU A 17 9.41 -7.25 -2.09
N ALA A 18 9.78 -7.61 -3.32
CA ALA A 18 10.76 -6.86 -4.11
C ALA A 18 10.22 -5.47 -4.47
N TRP A 19 8.98 -5.39 -4.99
CA TRP A 19 8.31 -4.13 -5.29
C TRP A 19 8.11 -3.28 -4.03
N LEU A 20 7.60 -3.87 -2.95
CA LEU A 20 7.44 -3.19 -1.67
C LEU A 20 8.77 -2.58 -1.18
N THR A 21 9.86 -3.35 -1.23
CA THR A 21 11.20 -2.87 -0.84
C THR A 21 11.61 -1.66 -1.68
N GLN A 22 11.42 -1.72 -3.00
CA GLN A 22 11.68 -0.58 -3.87
C GLN A 22 10.84 0.65 -3.45
N TYR A 23 9.54 0.46 -3.22
CA TYR A 23 8.67 1.55 -2.78
C TYR A 23 9.02 2.11 -1.40
N THR A 24 9.56 1.31 -0.46
CA THR A 24 10.05 1.86 0.81
C THR A 24 11.18 2.86 0.61
N HIS A 25 12.09 2.61 -0.34
CA HIS A 25 13.17 3.53 -0.67
C HIS A 25 12.64 4.82 -1.31
N HIS A 26 11.65 4.71 -2.22
CA HIS A 26 11.00 5.88 -2.81
C HIS A 26 10.19 6.70 -1.79
N ALA A 27 9.56 6.03 -0.83
CA ALA A 27 8.75 6.67 0.19
C ALA A 27 9.57 7.38 1.28
N ALA A 28 10.88 7.10 1.38
CA ALA A 28 11.73 7.61 2.45
C ALA A 28 11.80 9.15 2.55
N SER A 29 11.53 9.86 1.45
CA SER A 29 11.50 11.33 1.41
C SER A 29 10.09 11.93 1.55
N LEU A 30 9.06 11.10 1.66
CA LEU A 30 7.67 11.54 1.68
C LEU A 30 7.12 11.69 3.10
N THR A 31 6.22 12.66 3.28
CA THR A 31 5.46 12.82 4.52
C THR A 31 4.22 11.94 4.51
N ALA A 32 3.64 11.68 5.70
CA ALA A 32 2.36 10.98 5.81
C ALA A 32 1.24 11.66 5.00
N SER A 33 1.22 12.99 4.97
CA SER A 33 0.26 13.75 4.17
C SER A 33 0.45 13.52 2.67
N ALA A 34 1.70 13.54 2.17
CA ALA A 34 1.99 13.29 0.76
C ALA A 34 1.62 11.86 0.33
N LEU A 35 1.84 10.88 1.21
CA LEU A 35 1.43 9.49 1.02
C LEU A 35 -0.09 9.36 0.95
N LEU A 36 -0.81 9.98 1.89
CA LEU A 36 -2.27 9.98 1.91
C LEU A 36 -2.85 10.66 0.66
N GLU A 37 -2.31 11.80 0.25
CA GLU A 37 -2.71 12.49 -0.98
C GLU A 37 -2.50 11.60 -2.22
N ALA A 38 -1.39 10.84 -2.27
CA ALA A 38 -1.12 9.92 -3.37
C ALA A 38 -2.17 8.80 -3.43
N ALA A 39 -2.49 8.18 -2.29
CA ALA A 39 -3.54 7.16 -2.21
C ALA A 39 -4.92 7.71 -2.60
N GLN A 40 -5.27 8.92 -2.16
CA GLN A 40 -6.54 9.57 -2.50
C GLN A 40 -6.64 9.89 -4.00
N ARG A 41 -5.53 10.33 -4.63
CA ARG A 41 -5.48 10.51 -6.09
C ARG A 41 -5.74 9.19 -6.82
N HIS A 42 -5.16 8.10 -6.35
CA HIS A 42 -5.38 6.78 -6.96
C HIS A 42 -6.81 6.29 -6.79
N LEU A 43 -7.40 6.45 -5.59
CA LEU A 43 -8.84 6.18 -5.38
C LEU A 43 -9.74 7.01 -6.31
N HIS A 44 -9.41 8.28 -6.54
CA HIS A 44 -10.15 9.11 -7.48
C HIS A 44 -10.06 8.57 -8.92
N GLN A 45 -8.89 8.09 -9.35
CA GLN A 45 -8.71 7.43 -10.64
C GLN A 45 -9.54 6.14 -10.72
N ALA A 46 -9.53 5.32 -9.67
CA ALA A 46 -10.36 4.11 -9.57
C ALA A 46 -11.85 4.43 -9.68
N SER A 47 -12.31 5.53 -9.07
CA SER A 47 -13.69 6.01 -9.18
C SER A 47 -14.07 6.40 -10.62
N ILE A 48 -13.20 7.15 -11.31
CA ILE A 48 -13.40 7.50 -12.73
C ILE A 48 -13.41 6.24 -13.60
N ALA A 49 -12.50 5.30 -13.34
CA ALA A 49 -12.42 4.03 -14.08
C ALA A 49 -13.68 3.19 -13.86
N HIS A 50 -14.17 3.10 -12.62
CA HIS A 50 -15.40 2.37 -12.28
C HIS A 50 -16.64 2.90 -12.99
N GLN A 51 -16.75 4.23 -13.15
CA GLN A 51 -17.85 4.84 -13.93
C GLN A 51 -17.88 4.36 -15.39
N ARG A 52 -16.71 4.03 -15.96
CA ARG A 52 -16.56 3.55 -17.34
C ARG A 52 -16.55 2.02 -17.42
N ASN A 53 -16.12 1.35 -16.36
CA ASN A 53 -15.99 -0.08 -16.23
C ASN A 53 -16.40 -0.50 -14.81
N PRO A 54 -17.69 -0.85 -14.59
CA PRO A 54 -18.18 -1.25 -13.26
C PRO A 54 -17.51 -2.49 -12.67
N LEU A 55 -16.67 -3.20 -13.44
CA LEU A 55 -15.86 -4.31 -12.93
C LEU A 55 -14.73 -3.83 -12.01
N VAL A 56 -14.23 -2.60 -12.15
CA VAL A 56 -13.18 -2.07 -11.27
C VAL A 56 -13.66 -2.14 -9.82
N ASN A 57 -12.87 -2.77 -8.94
CA ASN A 57 -13.25 -3.01 -7.55
C ASN A 57 -13.09 -1.73 -6.68
N LEU A 58 -13.93 -0.73 -6.94
CA LEU A 58 -13.92 0.55 -6.24
C LEU A 58 -14.15 0.38 -4.73
N ARG A 59 -14.90 -0.63 -4.33
CA ARG A 59 -15.13 -0.95 -2.91
C ARG A 59 -13.83 -1.32 -2.22
N LEU A 60 -13.00 -2.16 -2.82
CA LEU A 60 -11.71 -2.55 -2.26
C LEU A 60 -10.73 -1.37 -2.20
N ALA A 61 -10.61 -0.60 -3.29
CA ALA A 61 -9.79 0.62 -3.32
C ALA A 61 -10.20 1.62 -2.23
N THR A 62 -11.50 1.76 -1.97
CA THR A 62 -12.02 2.64 -0.90
C THR A 62 -11.60 2.11 0.47
N ALA A 63 -11.74 0.80 0.72
CA ALA A 63 -11.35 0.19 2.00
C ALA A 63 -9.84 0.30 2.28
N ILE A 64 -9.01 0.15 1.24
CA ILE A 64 -7.57 0.40 1.31
C ILE A 64 -7.30 1.85 1.71
N CYS A 65 -7.90 2.82 1.00
CA CYS A 65 -7.69 4.23 1.29
C CYS A 65 -8.18 4.64 2.69
N ASP A 66 -9.32 4.11 3.15
CA ASP A 66 -9.81 4.33 4.52
C ASP A 66 -8.83 3.81 5.57
N THR A 67 -8.22 2.66 5.31
CA THR A 67 -7.21 2.07 6.19
C THR A 67 -5.94 2.92 6.21
N ILE A 68 -5.47 3.39 5.05
CA ILE A 68 -4.34 4.32 4.93
C ILE A 68 -4.61 5.60 5.72
N HIS A 69 -5.82 6.16 5.62
CA HIS A 69 -6.20 7.35 6.38
C HIS A 69 -6.11 7.13 7.90
N ARG A 70 -6.60 5.98 8.40
CA ARG A 70 -6.52 5.63 9.84
C ARG A 70 -5.09 5.44 10.32
N VAL A 71 -4.23 4.82 9.52
CA VAL A 71 -2.82 4.61 9.91
C VAL A 71 -2.04 5.92 9.89
N THR A 72 -2.33 6.79 8.93
CA THR A 72 -1.63 8.07 8.79
C THR A 72 -2.06 9.12 9.80
N SER A 73 -3.24 8.99 10.44
CA SER A 73 -3.67 9.92 11.49
C SER A 73 -2.77 9.88 12.73
N ASP A 74 -2.22 8.71 13.06
CA ASP A 74 -1.30 8.52 14.21
C ASP A 74 0.13 8.17 13.77
N TRP A 75 0.54 8.65 12.59
CA TRP A 75 1.79 8.26 11.94
C TRP A 75 3.03 8.38 12.83
N HIS A 76 3.11 9.41 13.68
CA HIS A 76 4.27 9.64 14.54
C HIS A 76 4.37 8.66 15.72
N ALA A 77 3.27 8.00 16.10
CA ALA A 77 3.26 7.00 17.16
C ALA A 77 3.82 5.63 16.70
N LEU A 78 3.94 5.44 15.38
CA LEU A 78 4.41 4.19 14.79
C LEU A 78 5.94 4.05 14.91
N ALA A 79 6.40 2.81 15.12
CA ALA A 79 7.81 2.47 15.11
C ALA A 79 8.46 2.84 13.75
N PRO A 80 9.72 3.32 13.71
CA PRO A 80 10.35 3.75 12.46
C PRO A 80 10.35 2.70 11.34
N GLY A 81 10.60 1.43 11.67
CA GLY A 81 10.54 0.33 10.71
C GLY A 81 9.13 0.08 10.17
N ALA A 82 8.11 0.15 11.04
CA ALA A 82 6.71 0.03 10.63
C ALA A 82 6.29 1.16 9.69
N ARG A 83 6.72 2.40 9.98
CA ARG A 83 6.47 3.55 9.09
C ARG A 83 7.08 3.35 7.71
N ALA A 84 8.32 2.85 7.63
CA ALA A 84 8.99 2.62 6.35
C ALA A 84 8.21 1.61 5.49
N TRP A 85 7.80 0.47 6.08
CA TRP A 85 7.04 -0.56 5.36
C TRP A 85 5.63 -0.11 4.99
N LEU A 86 4.93 0.59 5.89
CA LEU A 86 3.61 1.16 5.58
C LEU A 86 3.70 2.24 4.51
N ALA A 87 4.74 3.06 4.50
CA ALA A 87 4.95 4.07 3.48
C ALA A 87 5.21 3.43 2.11
N GLY A 88 5.97 2.33 2.07
CA GLY A 88 6.13 1.51 0.88
C GLY A 88 4.81 0.93 0.39
N ALA A 89 3.98 0.35 1.27
CA ALA A 89 2.68 -0.21 0.91
C ALA A 89 1.70 0.84 0.39
N ILE A 90 1.72 2.05 0.95
CA ILE A 90 0.90 3.16 0.44
C ILE A 90 1.34 3.57 -0.97
N LEU A 91 2.65 3.61 -1.23
CA LEU A 91 3.16 3.90 -2.58
C LEU A 91 2.93 2.76 -3.57
N TYR A 92 2.95 1.51 -3.12
CA TYR A 92 2.59 0.34 -3.90
C TYR A 92 1.19 0.55 -4.50
N PHE A 93 0.20 0.79 -3.63
CA PHE A 93 -1.17 1.15 -4.04
C PHE A 93 -1.26 2.41 -4.89
N ALA A 94 -0.51 3.46 -4.56
CA ALA A 94 -0.68 4.74 -5.24
C ALA A 94 -0.06 4.78 -6.66
N GLN A 95 0.90 3.92 -6.96
CA GLN A 95 1.65 3.97 -8.23
C GLN A 95 1.19 2.94 -9.27
N SER A 96 0.47 1.87 -8.89
CA SER A 96 -0.21 0.92 -9.82
C SER A 96 0.65 0.59 -11.05
N ASN A 97 1.88 0.12 -10.79
CA ASN A 97 2.90 -0.13 -11.81
C ASN A 97 3.62 -1.47 -11.60
N ASP A 98 3.05 -2.34 -10.77
CA ASP A 98 3.51 -3.70 -10.46
C ASP A 98 3.19 -4.72 -11.56
N GLY A 99 2.43 -4.33 -12.58
CA GLY A 99 2.11 -5.16 -13.74
C GLY A 99 0.72 -5.79 -13.70
N GLU A 100 -0.03 -5.64 -12.60
CA GLU A 100 -1.45 -5.96 -12.55
C GLU A 100 -2.30 -4.73 -12.93
N PRO A 101 -3.25 -4.86 -13.87
CA PRO A 101 -4.00 -3.69 -14.31
C PRO A 101 -5.23 -3.48 -13.40
N ASP A 102 -4.99 -2.85 -12.25
CA ASP A 102 -5.99 -2.55 -11.21
C ASP A 102 -7.27 -1.91 -11.75
N LEU A 103 -7.11 -1.07 -12.76
CA LEU A 103 -8.17 -0.25 -13.33
C LEU A 103 -8.93 -0.94 -14.48
N THR A 104 -8.61 -2.19 -14.80
CA THR A 104 -9.22 -2.89 -15.93
C THR A 104 -9.79 -4.26 -15.58
N THR A 105 -9.50 -4.81 -14.41
CA THR A 105 -9.92 -6.16 -14.01
C THR A 105 -10.78 -6.14 -12.73
N PRO A 106 -11.65 -7.15 -12.54
CA PRO A 106 -12.46 -7.27 -11.32
C PRO A 106 -11.69 -7.71 -10.07
N ILE A 107 -10.47 -8.22 -10.25
CA ILE A 107 -9.58 -8.69 -9.17
C ILE A 107 -8.49 -7.66 -8.83
N GLY A 108 -8.50 -6.48 -9.46
CA GLY A 108 -7.55 -5.41 -9.15
C GLY A 108 -7.61 -5.01 -7.67
N PHE A 109 -6.48 -4.52 -7.16
CA PHE A 109 -6.25 -4.15 -5.75
C PHE A 109 -6.18 -5.31 -4.73
N GLU A 110 -6.26 -6.58 -5.15
CA GLU A 110 -6.13 -7.70 -4.20
C GLU A 110 -4.71 -7.79 -3.63
N ASP A 111 -3.70 -7.60 -4.48
CA ASP A 111 -2.29 -7.59 -4.10
C ASP A 111 -1.94 -6.37 -3.24
N ASP A 112 -2.50 -5.19 -3.54
CA ASP A 112 -2.42 -4.00 -2.69
C ASP A 112 -2.93 -4.27 -1.28
N ALA A 113 -4.08 -4.94 -1.19
CA ALA A 113 -4.68 -5.30 0.08
C ALA A 113 -3.81 -6.32 0.83
N GLU A 114 -3.26 -7.32 0.14
CA GLU A 114 -2.32 -8.28 0.73
C GLU A 114 -1.06 -7.61 1.28
N VAL A 115 -0.45 -6.73 0.49
CA VAL A 115 0.75 -5.94 0.83
C VAL A 115 0.48 -5.05 2.04
N LEU A 116 -0.61 -4.27 2.00
CA LEU A 116 -1.00 -3.40 3.11
C LEU A 116 -1.27 -4.21 4.38
N ASN A 117 -2.01 -5.33 4.28
CA ASN A 117 -2.32 -6.19 5.42
C ASN A 117 -1.06 -6.82 6.03
N ALA A 118 -0.07 -7.22 5.21
CA ALA A 118 1.20 -7.71 5.73
C ALA A 118 1.95 -6.63 6.52
N CYS A 119 2.00 -5.40 6.02
CA CYS A 119 2.60 -4.26 6.72
C CYS A 119 1.86 -3.89 8.00
N LEU A 120 0.52 -3.97 8.02
CA LEU A 120 -0.28 -3.76 9.23
C LEU A 120 -0.01 -4.80 10.31
N ARG A 121 0.06 -6.09 9.94
CA ARG A 121 0.43 -7.17 10.87
C ARG A 121 1.82 -6.96 11.44
N PHE A 122 2.77 -6.59 10.58
CA PHE A 122 4.14 -6.24 10.99
C PHE A 122 4.17 -5.07 11.98
N ALA A 123 3.30 -4.08 11.79
CA ALA A 123 3.16 -2.92 12.69
C ALA A 123 2.36 -3.20 13.97
N HIS A 124 1.85 -4.43 14.17
CA HIS A 124 0.91 -4.79 15.23
C HIS A 124 -0.40 -3.97 15.21
N LEU A 125 -0.83 -3.55 14.01
CA LEU A 125 -2.07 -2.81 13.74
C LEU A 125 -3.15 -3.68 13.08
N GLY A 126 -2.87 -4.96 12.84
CA GLY A 126 -3.84 -5.91 12.28
C GLY A 126 -4.91 -6.27 13.31
N ALA A 127 -6.17 -6.29 12.86
CA ALA A 127 -7.28 -6.89 13.60
C ALA A 127 -7.17 -8.42 13.63
#